data_AF-A0A558BRJ7-F1
#
_entry.id   AF-A0A558BRJ7-F1
#
_cell.length_a   1.000
_cell.length_b   1.000
_cell.length_c   1.000
_cell.angle_alpha   90.00
_cell.angle_beta   90.00
_cell.angle_gamma   90.00
#
_symmetry.space_group_name_H-M   'P 1'
#
loop_
_entity.id
_entity.type
_entity.pdbx_description
1 polymer ?
#
loop_
_entity_poly.entity_id
_entity_poly.type
_entity_poly.pdbx_seq_one_letter_code
_entity_poly.pdbx_strand_id
1 'polypeptide(L)'
;MAGAPVFGHVGSAQPGDLFHSRLELSLLGQHRPRRAGVCATAALGAESIILADQYEDDEIHEDYFWYAGHGARDAKTGHQIADQDLSYRNQGLIRSQETGQPVRVFRRVDVAPAPWQFRYEGLWRVVAHEYAVGKSGFKVYRFRIEPFRERAA
;
A
#
# COMPACT_ATOMS: atom_id res chain seq x y z
N MET A 1 -17.19 15.28 3.60
CA MET A 1 -17.15 14.90 2.18
C MET A 1 -15.77 14.32 1.89
N ALA A 2 -15.67 13.05 1.49
CA ALA A 2 -14.40 12.52 1.04
C ALA A 2 -14.07 13.18 -0.31
N GLY A 3 -12.95 13.90 -0.40
CA GLY A 3 -12.50 14.51 -1.64
C GLY A 3 -12.24 13.48 -2.75
N ALA A 4 -12.18 13.95 -3.99
CA ALA A 4 -11.80 13.13 -5.14
C ALA A 4 -10.43 12.45 -4.90
N PRO A 5 -10.20 11.24 -5.45
CA PRO A 5 -8.90 10.58 -5.33
C PRO A 5 -7.75 11.45 -5.86
N VAL A 6 -6.64 11.47 -5.12
CA VAL A 6 -5.44 12.22 -5.51
C VAL A 6 -4.30 11.25 -5.74
N PHE A 7 -3.76 11.25 -6.96
CA PHE A 7 -2.59 10.48 -7.37
C PHE A 7 -1.35 11.38 -7.38
N GLY A 8 -0.18 10.82 -7.04
CA GLY A 8 1.05 11.58 -6.91
C GLY A 8 1.26 12.18 -5.51
N HIS A 9 2.11 13.21 -5.41
CA HIS A 9 2.41 13.89 -4.16
C HIS A 9 1.20 14.67 -3.64
N VAL A 10 1.08 14.79 -2.32
CA VAL A 10 0.01 15.54 -1.65
C VAL A 10 0.64 16.54 -0.69
N GLY A 11 0.16 17.80 -0.76
CA GLY A 11 0.66 18.89 0.08
C GLY A 11 2.15 19.16 -0.14
N SER A 12 2.86 19.38 0.97
CA SER A 12 4.30 19.64 0.99
C SER A 12 5.15 18.41 1.33
N ALA A 13 4.54 17.22 1.40
CA ALA A 13 5.23 16.02 1.87
C ALA A 13 6.29 15.53 0.88
N GLN A 14 7.51 15.33 1.38
CA GLN A 14 8.68 14.87 0.64
C GLN A 14 9.07 13.45 1.05
N PRO A 15 9.63 12.63 0.13
CA PRO A 15 10.21 11.34 0.50
C PRO A 15 11.20 11.51 1.66
N GLY A 16 11.06 10.68 2.69
CA GLY A 16 11.79 10.80 3.96
C GLY A 16 10.98 11.38 5.12
N ASP A 17 9.91 12.14 4.84
CA ASP A 17 9.07 12.72 5.88
C ASP A 17 8.43 11.66 6.77
N LEU A 18 8.36 11.97 8.07
CA LEU A 18 7.84 11.07 9.10
C LEU A 18 6.46 11.53 9.58
N PHE A 19 5.55 10.56 9.71
CA PHE A 19 4.21 10.73 10.24
C PHE A 19 4.03 9.81 11.46
N HIS A 20 3.47 10.33 12.53
CA HIS A 20 3.32 9.68 13.83
C HIS A 20 2.18 8.68 13.87
N SER A 21 1.14 8.82 13.03
CA SER A 21 -0.03 7.94 13.12
C SER A 21 -0.84 7.81 11.83
N ARG A 22 -1.66 6.73 11.77
CA ARG A 22 -2.68 6.55 10.73
C ARG A 22 -3.74 7.66 10.74
N LEU A 23 -3.98 8.29 11.90
CA LEU A 23 -4.91 9.42 12.01
C LEU A 23 -4.31 10.68 11.38
N GLU A 24 -3.05 10.97 11.64
CA GLU A 24 -2.32 12.09 11.02
C GLU A 24 -2.30 11.95 9.50
N LEU A 25 -1.93 10.78 8.97
CA LEU A 25 -1.98 10.50 7.53
C LEU A 25 -3.37 10.72 6.93
N SER A 26 -4.43 10.40 7.68
CA SER A 26 -5.82 10.57 7.24
C SER A 26 -6.23 12.03 7.23
N LEU A 27 -5.90 12.79 8.28
CA LEU A 27 -6.22 14.21 8.41
C LEU A 27 -5.47 15.07 7.38
N LEU A 28 -4.22 14.70 7.05
CA LEU A 28 -3.41 15.37 6.04
C LEU A 28 -3.71 14.91 4.60
N GLY A 29 -4.60 13.94 4.40
CA GLY A 29 -4.95 13.41 3.07
C GLY A 29 -3.90 12.49 2.45
N GLN A 30 -2.78 12.24 3.12
CA GLN A 30 -1.69 11.38 2.67
C GLN A 30 -2.14 9.93 2.43
N HIS A 31 -2.87 9.38 3.40
CA HIS A 31 -3.48 8.05 3.35
C HIS A 31 -4.80 8.06 4.13
N ARG A 32 -5.91 8.17 3.41
CA ARG A 32 -7.25 8.44 3.97
C ARG A 32 -7.76 7.36 4.94
N PRO A 33 -7.57 6.05 4.69
CA PRO A 33 -8.01 4.99 5.61
C PRO A 33 -7.25 4.98 6.93
N ARG A 34 -7.98 4.90 8.04
CA ARG A 34 -7.38 4.84 9.39
C ARG A 34 -6.88 3.44 9.79
N ARG A 35 -7.25 2.39 9.03
CA ARG A 35 -6.89 0.99 9.34
C ARG A 35 -6.37 0.24 8.11
N ALA A 36 -7.15 0.21 7.02
CA ALA A 36 -6.83 -0.59 5.85
C ALA A 36 -5.49 -0.21 5.20
N GLY A 37 -4.66 -1.17 4.81
CA GLY A 37 -3.34 -0.91 4.24
C GLY A 37 -3.35 -0.18 2.90
N VAL A 38 -4.43 -0.30 2.11
CA VAL A 38 -4.54 0.25 0.75
C VAL A 38 -5.61 1.34 0.71
N CYS A 39 -5.31 2.53 0.21
CA CYS A 39 -6.28 3.58 -0.12
C CYS A 39 -6.59 3.52 -1.61
N ALA A 40 -7.77 3.06 -1.99
CA ALA A 40 -8.10 2.85 -3.40
C ALA A 40 -9.60 2.93 -3.67
N THR A 41 -9.92 3.14 -4.94
CA THR A 41 -11.23 2.84 -5.52
C THR A 41 -11.03 1.83 -6.66
N ALA A 42 -11.99 0.94 -6.87
CA ALA A 42 -11.91 -0.02 -7.98
C ALA A 42 -11.86 0.67 -9.35
N ALA A 43 -12.56 1.79 -9.50
CA ALA A 43 -12.68 2.49 -10.79
C ALA A 43 -11.44 3.33 -11.14
N LEU A 44 -10.87 4.04 -10.17
CA LEU A 44 -9.83 5.03 -10.43
C LEU A 44 -8.42 4.52 -10.13
N GLY A 45 -8.24 3.59 -9.19
CA GLY A 45 -6.92 3.11 -8.78
C GLY A 45 -6.64 3.26 -7.29
N ALA A 46 -5.44 2.83 -6.89
CA ALA A 46 -4.85 3.02 -5.57
C ALA A 46 -4.08 4.34 -5.49
N GLU A 47 -4.42 5.16 -4.51
CA GLU A 47 -3.74 6.44 -4.22
C GLU A 47 -2.50 6.25 -3.36
N SER A 48 -2.60 5.35 -2.36
CA SER A 48 -1.51 5.10 -1.41
C SER A 48 -1.62 3.76 -0.70
N ILE A 49 -0.49 3.25 -0.24
CA ILE A 49 -0.40 2.02 0.55
C ILE A 49 0.48 2.18 1.78
N ILE A 50 0.25 1.32 2.76
CA ILE A 50 1.05 1.17 3.97
C ILE A 50 1.83 -0.14 3.90
N LEU A 51 3.16 -0.06 3.93
CA LEU A 51 4.08 -1.18 4.07
C LEU A 51 4.53 -1.26 5.53
N ALA A 52 3.92 -2.15 6.31
CA ALA A 52 4.16 -2.23 7.76
C ALA A 52 4.53 -3.63 8.24
N ASP A 53 4.97 -4.52 7.33
CA ASP A 53 5.38 -5.89 7.64
C ASP A 53 4.29 -6.63 8.44
N GLN A 54 3.04 -6.48 7.97
CA GLN A 54 1.88 -7.08 8.63
C GLN A 54 1.41 -8.34 7.93
N TYR A 55 1.81 -8.58 6.69
CA TYR A 55 1.46 -9.79 5.96
C TYR A 55 2.70 -10.65 5.85
N GLU A 56 2.56 -11.92 6.19
CA GLU A 56 3.62 -12.91 6.03
C GLU A 56 4.09 -13.03 4.57
N ASP A 57 3.24 -12.73 3.60
CA ASP A 57 3.51 -12.81 2.16
C ASP A 57 4.14 -11.54 1.57
N ASP A 58 4.35 -10.49 2.37
CA ASP A 58 5.13 -9.32 1.94
C ASP A 58 6.60 -9.74 1.74
N GLU A 59 7.20 -9.36 0.61
CA GLU A 59 8.61 -9.61 0.30
C GLU A 59 9.28 -8.32 -0.14
N ILE A 60 10.24 -7.85 0.64
CA ILE A 60 10.95 -6.59 0.40
C ILE A 60 12.31 -6.90 -0.21
N HIS A 61 12.57 -6.36 -1.40
CA HIS A 61 13.87 -6.40 -2.07
C HIS A 61 14.49 -4.99 -2.07
N GLU A 62 15.72 -4.87 -2.58
CA GLU A 62 16.45 -3.59 -2.62
C GLU A 62 15.72 -2.53 -3.45
N ASP A 63 15.25 -2.88 -4.65
CA ASP A 63 14.66 -1.96 -5.61
C ASP A 63 13.14 -2.13 -5.82
N TYR A 64 12.52 -3.12 -5.18
CA TYR A 64 11.10 -3.41 -5.35
C TYR A 64 10.54 -4.21 -4.17
N PHE A 65 9.22 -4.35 -4.08
CA PHE A 65 8.62 -5.28 -3.15
C PHE A 65 7.39 -5.97 -3.74
N TRP A 66 7.10 -7.17 -3.25
CA TRP A 66 5.82 -7.83 -3.40
C TRP A 66 4.93 -7.48 -2.21
N TYR A 67 3.79 -6.89 -2.50
CA TYR A 67 2.80 -6.46 -1.52
C TYR A 67 1.62 -7.42 -1.50
N ALA A 68 1.28 -7.94 -0.33
CA ALA A 68 0.11 -8.79 -0.17
C ALA A 68 -1.19 -7.97 -0.20
N GLY A 69 -2.16 -8.46 -0.97
CA GLY A 69 -3.48 -7.89 -1.14
C GLY A 69 -4.29 -7.88 0.16
N HIS A 70 -5.42 -7.19 0.12
CA HIS A 70 -6.31 -7.09 1.26
C HIS A 70 -7.36 -8.21 1.28
N GLY A 71 -7.51 -8.88 2.43
CA GLY A 71 -8.68 -9.72 2.72
C GLY A 71 -8.36 -11.02 3.45
N ALA A 72 -9.40 -11.68 3.95
CA ALA A 72 -9.39 -13.04 4.50
C ALA A 72 -8.35 -13.32 5.61
N ARG A 73 -8.19 -12.35 6.53
CA ARG A 73 -7.32 -12.45 7.71
C ARG A 73 -8.12 -12.51 9.01
N ASP A 74 -7.63 -13.29 9.97
CA ASP A 74 -8.15 -13.28 11.33
C ASP A 74 -7.85 -11.93 12.01
N ALA A 75 -8.83 -11.36 12.68
CA ALA A 75 -8.70 -10.03 13.28
C ALA A 75 -7.81 -10.01 14.54
N LYS A 76 -7.56 -11.16 15.18
CA LYS A 76 -6.75 -11.28 16.40
C LYS A 76 -5.30 -11.61 16.07
N THR A 77 -5.07 -12.58 15.20
CA THR A 77 -3.71 -13.05 14.85
C THR A 77 -3.15 -12.31 13.64
N GLY A 78 -4.02 -11.79 12.77
CA GLY A 78 -3.60 -11.26 11.48
C GLY A 78 -3.14 -12.35 10.52
N HIS A 79 -3.32 -13.63 10.78
CA HIS A 79 -2.92 -14.66 9.81
C HIS A 79 -4.01 -14.83 8.75
N GLN A 80 -3.61 -15.29 7.56
CA GLN A 80 -4.55 -15.63 6.49
C GLN A 80 -5.37 -16.86 6.91
N ILE A 81 -6.69 -16.81 6.76
CA ILE A 81 -7.62 -17.89 7.18
C ILE A 81 -8.50 -18.44 6.05
N ALA A 82 -8.43 -17.81 4.88
CA ALA A 82 -9.12 -18.23 3.67
C ALA A 82 -8.43 -17.60 2.45
N ASP A 83 -8.79 -18.09 1.27
CA ASP A 83 -8.42 -17.47 0.00
C ASP A 83 -8.91 -16.02 -0.05
N GLN A 84 -8.09 -15.11 -0.59
CA GLN A 84 -8.48 -13.74 -0.81
C GLN A 84 -9.45 -13.64 -1.97
N ASP A 85 -10.51 -12.87 -1.77
CA ASP A 85 -11.39 -12.40 -2.84
C ASP A 85 -10.78 -11.20 -3.59
N LEU A 86 -11.27 -10.97 -4.81
CA LEU A 86 -10.96 -9.76 -5.57
C LEU A 86 -11.73 -8.55 -5.01
N SER A 87 -11.36 -8.11 -3.82
CA SER A 87 -11.95 -6.95 -3.15
C SER A 87 -11.73 -5.65 -3.96
N TYR A 88 -12.55 -4.62 -3.72
CA TYR A 88 -12.39 -3.33 -4.41
C TYR A 88 -11.00 -2.68 -4.21
N ARG A 89 -10.29 -3.02 -3.13
CA ARG A 89 -8.92 -2.56 -2.89
C ARG A 89 -7.92 -3.28 -3.80
N ASN A 90 -8.08 -4.59 -3.95
CA ASN A 90 -7.27 -5.40 -4.85
C ASN A 90 -7.55 -5.00 -6.30
N GLN A 91 -8.83 -4.77 -6.66
CA GLN A 91 -9.22 -4.19 -7.96
C GLN A 91 -8.56 -2.82 -8.19
N GLY A 92 -8.50 -1.97 -7.17
CA GLY A 92 -7.83 -0.67 -7.27
C GLY A 92 -6.32 -0.78 -7.54
N LEU A 93 -5.64 -1.77 -6.97
CA LEU A 93 -4.21 -2.03 -7.27
C LEU A 93 -4.03 -2.57 -8.69
N ILE A 94 -4.89 -3.48 -9.15
CA ILE A 94 -4.93 -3.92 -10.55
C ILE A 94 -5.15 -2.72 -11.47
N ARG A 95 -6.08 -1.83 -11.12
CA ARG A 95 -6.37 -0.63 -11.89
C ARG A 95 -5.16 0.32 -11.97
N SER A 96 -4.42 0.48 -10.88
CA SER A 96 -3.16 1.24 -10.90
C SER A 96 -2.10 0.60 -11.78
N GLN A 97 -2.03 -0.73 -11.85
CA GLN A 97 -1.16 -1.43 -12.80
C GLN A 97 -1.56 -1.13 -14.25
N GLU A 98 -2.84 -1.25 -14.58
CA GLU A 98 -3.36 -1.01 -15.93
C GLU A 98 -3.11 0.43 -16.41
N THR A 99 -3.27 1.39 -15.50
CA THR A 99 -3.21 2.82 -15.82
C THR A 99 -1.82 3.43 -15.61
N GLY A 100 -0.91 2.72 -14.96
CA GLY A 100 0.42 3.21 -14.60
C GLY A 100 0.40 4.37 -13.61
N GLN A 101 -0.70 4.59 -12.89
CA GLN A 101 -0.82 5.69 -11.94
C GLN A 101 0.16 5.53 -10.76
N PRO A 102 0.74 6.65 -10.28
CA PRO A 102 1.63 6.62 -9.13
C PRO A 102 0.85 6.36 -7.83
N VAL A 103 1.44 5.51 -6.99
CA VAL A 103 0.96 5.11 -5.67
C VAL A 103 1.93 5.63 -4.62
N ARG A 104 1.45 6.40 -3.64
CA ARG A 104 2.28 6.81 -2.50
C ARG A 104 2.54 5.61 -1.58
N VAL A 105 3.79 5.39 -1.17
CA VAL A 105 4.13 4.31 -0.22
C VAL A 105 4.53 4.92 1.12
N PHE A 106 3.93 4.43 2.21
CA PHE A 106 4.34 4.78 3.56
C PHE A 106 4.84 3.52 4.27
N ARG A 107 6.09 3.52 4.70
CA ARG A 107 6.72 2.40 5.39
C ARG A 107 6.72 2.63 6.89
N ARG A 108 6.34 1.62 7.68
CA ARG A 108 6.59 1.66 9.13
C ARG A 108 8.08 1.46 9.39
N VAL A 109 8.68 2.38 10.11
CA VAL A 109 10.11 2.38 10.46
C VAL A 109 10.28 2.62 11.95
N ASP A 110 11.27 1.95 12.56
CA ASP A 110 11.60 2.13 13.96
C ASP A 110 12.50 3.37 14.11
N VAL A 111 12.03 4.37 14.86
CA VAL A 111 12.69 5.69 14.97
C VAL A 111 12.63 6.17 16.41
N ALA A 112 13.75 6.07 17.12
CA ALA A 112 13.87 6.56 18.48
C ALA A 112 13.62 8.10 18.55
N PRO A 113 12.96 8.60 19.61
CA PRO A 113 12.54 7.88 20.82
C PRO A 113 11.18 7.16 20.70
N ALA A 114 10.48 7.30 19.57
CA ALA A 114 9.23 6.57 19.35
C ALA A 114 9.51 5.08 19.03
N PRO A 115 8.57 4.16 19.33
CA PRO A 115 8.71 2.78 18.89
C PRO A 115 8.76 2.67 17.36
N TRP A 116 7.93 3.46 16.66
CA TRP A 116 7.87 3.50 15.20
C TRP A 116 7.16 4.76 14.68
N GLN A 117 7.40 5.09 13.41
CA GLN A 117 6.70 6.13 12.63
C GLN A 117 6.43 5.62 11.21
N PHE A 118 5.59 6.32 10.44
CA PHE A 118 5.41 6.08 9.01
C PHE A 118 6.29 7.04 8.22
N ARG A 119 7.29 6.50 7.52
CA ARG A 119 8.10 7.28 6.58
C ARG A 119 7.44 7.27 5.20
N TYR A 120 7.32 8.43 4.58
CA TYR A 120 6.91 8.51 3.18
C TYR A 120 8.07 8.07 2.28
N GLU A 121 7.89 6.99 1.52
CA GLU A 121 8.91 6.42 0.61
C GLU A 121 8.80 6.98 -0.82
N GLY A 122 7.99 8.03 -1.02
CA GLY A 122 7.76 8.61 -2.34
C GLY A 122 6.72 7.87 -3.18
N LEU A 123 6.79 8.10 -4.49
CA LEU A 123 5.88 7.52 -5.48
C LEU A 123 6.43 6.22 -6.03
N TRP A 124 5.54 5.24 -6.15
CA TRP A 124 5.80 3.92 -6.69
C TRP A 124 4.74 3.58 -7.74
N ARG A 125 4.91 2.48 -8.46
CA ARG A 125 3.90 1.94 -9.39
C ARG A 125 3.74 0.45 -9.21
N VAL A 126 2.51 -0.03 -9.42
CA VAL A 126 2.24 -1.46 -9.54
C VAL A 126 2.65 -1.89 -10.95
N VAL A 127 3.51 -2.89 -11.07
CA VAL A 127 4.03 -3.37 -12.36
C VAL A 127 3.56 -4.76 -12.73
N ALA A 128 3.16 -5.56 -11.74
CA ALA A 128 2.59 -6.89 -11.94
C ALA A 128 1.70 -7.28 -10.77
N HIS A 129 0.80 -8.24 -11.00
CA HIS A 129 0.06 -8.91 -9.95
C HIS A 129 -0.06 -10.40 -10.24
N GLU A 130 -0.18 -11.19 -9.18
CA GLU A 130 -0.44 -12.62 -9.25
C GLU A 130 -1.48 -13.02 -8.20
N TYR A 131 -2.14 -14.16 -8.43
CA TYR A 131 -3.01 -14.81 -7.46
C TYR A 131 -2.46 -16.21 -7.20
N ALA A 132 -1.69 -16.34 -6.12
CA ALA A 132 -0.86 -17.49 -5.84
C ALA A 132 -1.10 -18.00 -4.41
N VAL A 133 -0.73 -19.26 -4.15
CA VAL A 133 -0.79 -19.83 -2.80
C VAL A 133 0.28 -19.15 -1.93
N GLY A 134 -0.16 -18.47 -0.87
CA GLY A 134 0.69 -17.82 0.13
C GLY A 134 1.23 -18.80 1.18
N LYS A 135 1.97 -18.26 2.14
CA LYS A 135 2.70 -19.06 3.17
C LYS A 135 1.77 -19.85 4.09
N SER A 136 0.56 -19.35 4.36
CA SER A 136 -0.48 -20.06 5.11
C SER A 136 -1.26 -21.10 4.28
N GLY A 137 -0.93 -21.33 3.01
CA GLY A 137 -1.59 -22.31 2.14
C GLY A 137 -2.90 -21.83 1.49
N PHE A 138 -3.29 -20.57 1.71
CA PHE A 138 -4.43 -19.92 1.06
C PHE A 138 -3.97 -19.06 -0.11
N LYS A 139 -4.83 -18.86 -1.10
CA LYS A 139 -4.54 -17.97 -2.23
C LYS A 139 -4.57 -16.50 -1.82
N VAL A 140 -3.55 -15.76 -2.22
CA VAL A 140 -3.35 -14.34 -1.89
C VAL A 140 -3.06 -13.58 -3.19
N TYR A 141 -3.65 -12.39 -3.33
CA TYR A 141 -3.22 -11.48 -4.38
C TYR A 141 -1.88 -10.87 -3.99
N ARG A 142 -0.88 -10.92 -4.86
CA ARG A 142 0.42 -10.28 -4.63
C ARG A 142 0.68 -9.28 -5.73
N PHE A 143 1.21 -8.12 -5.37
CA PHE A 143 1.45 -7.01 -6.28
C PHE A 143 2.92 -6.64 -6.27
N ARG A 144 3.58 -6.68 -7.42
CA ARG A 144 4.96 -6.17 -7.56
C ARG A 144 4.91 -4.67 -7.69
N ILE A 145 5.60 -3.97 -6.80
CA ILE A 145 5.60 -2.52 -6.72
C ILE A 145 7.05 -2.02 -6.80
N GLU A 146 7.30 -1.08 -7.70
CA GLU A 146 8.62 -0.53 -8.03
C GLU A 146 8.62 1.00 -7.96
N PRO A 147 9.78 1.65 -7.70
CA PRO A 147 9.88 3.11 -7.66
C PRO A 147 9.33 3.75 -8.92
N PHE A 148 8.55 4.82 -8.75
CA PHE A 148 8.00 5.57 -9.86
C PHE A 148 9.11 6.45 -10.45
N ARG A 149 9.69 5.98 -11.55
CA ARG A 149 10.59 6.78 -12.38
C ARG A 149 9.75 7.43 -13.46
N GLU A 150 9.62 8.76 -13.40
CA GLU A 150 9.09 9.50 -14.54
C GLU A 150 9.95 9.16 -15.76
N ARG A 151 9.31 8.80 -16.87
CA ARG A 151 10.04 8.67 -18.13
C ARG A 151 10.58 10.07 -18.44
N ALA A 152 11.89 10.18 -18.63
CA ALA A 152 12.46 11.35 -19.28
C ALA A 152 11.71 11.54 -20.61
N ALA A 153 11.17 12.74 -20.81
CA ALA A 153 10.48 13.14 -22.03
C ALA A 153 11.40 12.99 -23.24
#